data_AF-A0A833FV70-F1
#
_entry.id   AF-A0A833FV70-F1
#
_cell.length_a   1.000
_cell.length_b   1.000
_cell.length_c   1.000
_cell.angle_alpha   90.00
_cell.angle_beta   90.00
_cell.angle_gamma   90.00
#
_symmetry.space_group_name_H-M   'P 1'
#
loop_
_entity.id
_entity.type
_entity.pdbx_description
1 polymer ?
#
loop_
_entity_poly.entity_id
_entity_poly.type
_entity_poly.pdbx_seq_one_letter_code
_entity_poly.pdbx_strand_id
1 'polypeptide(L)'
;MMRDLSLIFSKAACSAVILAVGLVGCDHARTALGYDRKNPDAYKVVDRAPLCVPPDFKLRPPRPGAARPQEKSAQEQAQDALLEEGQQCKVALNPSSDGEKGLLQKVGEGDQSVRETLDKEHRTRKAQKLPTLAKKLGLKELDDDKVIDPVAEAERLNKQQK
;
A
#
# COMPACT_ATOMS: atom_id res chain seq x y z
N MET A 1 -59.16 1.54 -3.33
CA MET A 1 -58.98 2.98 -3.03
C MET A 1 -57.99 3.24 -1.90
N MET A 2 -58.17 2.76 -0.66
CA MET A 2 -57.18 3.02 0.42
C MET A 2 -55.83 2.28 0.25
N ARG A 3 -55.84 1.07 -0.33
CA ARG A 3 -54.61 0.28 -0.57
C ARG A 3 -53.72 0.89 -1.65
N ASP A 4 -54.33 1.44 -2.69
CA ASP A 4 -53.63 2.05 -3.83
C ASP A 4 -52.89 3.32 -3.41
N LEU A 5 -53.49 4.11 -2.50
CA LEU A 5 -52.87 5.30 -1.94
C LEU A 5 -51.64 4.96 -1.08
N SER A 6 -51.70 3.89 -0.27
CA SER A 6 -50.56 3.44 0.54
C SER A 6 -49.38 2.93 -0.30
N LEU A 7 -49.66 2.31 -1.44
CA LEU A 7 -48.66 1.82 -2.40
C LEU A 7 -47.99 2.99 -3.15
N ILE A 8 -48.72 4.07 -3.42
CA ILE A 8 -48.17 5.28 -4.04
C ILE A 8 -47.26 6.02 -3.05
N PHE A 9 -47.68 6.18 -1.78
CA PHE A 9 -46.85 6.80 -0.75
C PHE A 9 -45.58 5.98 -0.42
N SER A 10 -45.68 4.64 -0.38
CA SER A 10 -44.53 3.75 -0.18
C SER A 10 -43.52 3.82 -1.33
N LYS A 11 -43.99 3.86 -2.58
CA LYS A 11 -43.13 4.02 -3.77
C LYS A 11 -42.43 5.39 -3.80
N ALA A 12 -43.14 6.46 -3.42
CA ALA A 12 -42.57 7.80 -3.34
C ALA A 12 -41.53 7.92 -2.21
N ALA A 13 -41.76 7.25 -1.07
CA ALA A 13 -40.78 7.19 0.00
C ALA A 13 -39.51 6.41 -0.42
N CYS A 14 -39.68 5.26 -1.08
CA CYS A 14 -38.54 4.49 -1.60
C CYS A 14 -37.74 5.25 -2.66
N SER A 15 -38.39 5.97 -3.59
CA SER A 15 -37.66 6.76 -4.59
C SER A 15 -36.89 7.93 -3.97
N ALA A 16 -37.47 8.59 -2.96
CA ALA A 16 -36.80 9.66 -2.23
C ALA A 16 -35.57 9.15 -1.44
N VAL A 17 -35.65 7.96 -0.83
CA VAL A 17 -34.53 7.35 -0.12
C VAL A 17 -33.40 6.97 -1.08
N ILE A 18 -33.73 6.38 -2.24
CA ILE A 18 -32.73 6.03 -3.26
C ILE A 18 -32.02 7.29 -3.78
N LEU A 19 -32.78 8.36 -4.03
CA LEU A 19 -32.22 9.64 -4.47
C LEU A 19 -31.30 10.26 -3.41
N ALA A 20 -31.69 10.22 -2.14
CA ALA A 20 -30.89 10.74 -1.03
C ALA A 20 -29.57 9.98 -0.85
N VAL A 21 -29.57 8.65 -1.00
CA VAL A 21 -28.35 7.82 -0.92
C VAL A 21 -27.44 8.06 -2.13
N GLY A 22 -28.01 8.27 -3.33
CA GLY A 22 -27.24 8.57 -4.54
C GLY A 22 -26.44 9.87 -4.44
N LEU A 23 -26.99 10.90 -3.79
CA LEU A 23 -26.33 12.20 -3.62
C LEU A 23 -25.09 12.14 -2.72
N VAL A 24 -25.09 11.29 -1.68
CA VAL A 24 -23.93 11.10 -0.79
C VAL A 24 -22.77 10.40 -1.53
N GLY A 25 -23.07 9.52 -2.49
CA GLY A 25 -22.07 8.83 -3.29
C GLY A 25 -21.35 9.73 -4.31
N CYS A 26 -21.98 10.83 -4.75
CA CYS A 26 -21.39 11.72 -5.75
C CYS A 26 -20.16 12.48 -5.24
N ASP A 27 -20.10 12.82 -3.96
CA ASP A 27 -18.95 13.52 -3.37
C ASP A 27 -17.72 12.59 -3.31
N HIS A 28 -17.92 11.34 -2.88
CA HIS A 28 -16.87 10.33 -2.85
C HIS A 28 -16.38 9.94 -4.25
N ALA A 29 -17.29 9.85 -5.23
CA ALA A 29 -16.94 9.62 -6.63
C ALA A 29 -16.09 10.77 -7.19
N ARG A 30 -16.35 12.02 -6.80
CA ARG A 30 -15.57 13.18 -7.22
C ARG A 30 -14.13 13.13 -6.71
N THR A 31 -13.94 12.72 -5.45
CA THR A 31 -12.59 12.50 -4.89
C THR A 31 -11.89 11.31 -5.53
N ALA A 32 -12.59 10.18 -5.73
CA ALA A 32 -12.02 8.98 -6.35
C ALA A 32 -11.64 9.16 -7.83
N LEU A 33 -12.38 10.00 -8.57
CA LEU A 33 -12.08 10.38 -9.95
C LEU A 33 -10.99 11.46 -10.05
N GLY A 34 -10.38 11.87 -8.93
CA GLY A 34 -9.26 12.81 -8.90
C GLY A 34 -9.63 14.26 -9.22
N TYR A 35 -10.93 14.60 -9.18
CA TYR A 35 -11.36 16.01 -9.30
C TYR A 35 -11.01 16.83 -8.07
N ASP A 36 -10.85 16.18 -6.92
CA ASP A 36 -10.33 16.80 -5.71
C ASP A 36 -8.81 16.58 -5.63
N ARG A 37 -8.05 17.60 -6.02
CA ARG A 37 -6.59 17.55 -5.95
C ARG A 37 -6.15 17.90 -4.53
N LYS A 38 -5.74 16.90 -3.76
CA LYS A 38 -4.93 17.12 -2.55
C LYS A 38 -3.57 17.67 -2.97
N ASN A 39 -3.42 18.99 -2.96
CA ASN A 39 -2.14 19.62 -3.18
C ASN A 39 -1.19 19.22 -2.04
N PRO A 40 0.09 18.93 -2.33
CA PRO A 40 1.08 18.68 -1.29
C PRO A 40 1.20 19.91 -0.40
N ASP A 41 1.34 19.69 0.90
CA ASP A 41 1.44 20.75 1.89
C ASP A 41 2.73 21.56 1.65
N ALA A 42 2.55 22.84 1.29
CA ALA A 42 3.64 23.77 1.03
C ALA A 42 4.47 24.12 2.27
N TYR A 43 3.97 23.78 3.46
CA TYR A 43 4.65 24.00 4.74
C TYR A 43 5.21 22.72 5.36
N LYS A 44 5.15 21.59 4.63
CA LYS A 44 5.74 20.34 5.11
C LYS A 44 7.27 20.47 5.15
N VAL A 45 7.80 20.59 6.36
CA VAL A 45 9.25 20.59 6.61
C VAL A 45 9.76 19.15 6.54
N VAL A 46 10.79 18.92 5.72
CA VAL A 46 11.51 17.65 5.69
C VAL A 46 12.69 17.76 6.64
N ASP A 47 12.76 16.85 7.61
CA ASP A 47 13.88 16.79 8.56
C ASP A 47 15.18 16.43 7.83
N ARG A 48 16.22 17.21 8.09
CA ARG A 48 17.58 16.94 7.60
C ARG A 48 18.36 16.17 8.65
N ALA A 49 19.28 15.31 8.22
CA ALA A 49 20.15 14.60 9.13
C ALA A 49 20.89 15.58 10.07
N PRO A 50 20.92 15.33 11.39
CA PRO A 50 21.56 16.23 12.35
C PRO A 50 23.07 16.33 12.09
N LEU A 51 23.63 17.51 12.35
CA LEU A 51 25.07 17.73 12.21
C LEU A 51 25.81 17.07 13.38
N CYS A 52 26.55 15.99 13.10
CA CYS A 52 27.48 15.41 14.06
C CYS A 52 28.85 16.07 13.90
N VAL A 53 29.35 16.71 14.95
CA VAL A 53 30.67 17.35 14.96
C VAL A 53 31.71 16.28 15.34
N PRO A 54 32.61 15.88 14.44
CA PRO A 54 33.63 14.90 14.77
C PRO A 54 34.67 15.50 15.74
N PRO A 55 35.19 14.72 16.70
CA PRO A 55 36.09 15.20 17.77
C PRO A 55 37.42 15.77 17.24
N ASP A 56 37.85 15.38 16.04
CA ASP A 56 39.18 15.72 15.52
C ASP A 56 39.23 16.98 14.66
N PHE A 57 38.10 17.60 14.27
CA PHE A 57 37.99 18.86 13.48
C PHE A 57 38.89 19.01 12.22
N LYS A 58 39.65 17.99 11.83
CA LYS A 58 40.57 17.96 10.68
C LYS A 58 39.79 17.68 9.40
N LEU A 59 38.93 18.60 8.98
CA LEU A 59 38.27 18.53 7.69
C LEU A 59 38.78 19.64 6.78
N ARG A 60 39.14 19.26 5.55
CA ARG A 60 39.32 20.23 4.48
C ARG A 60 37.98 20.92 4.24
N PRO A 61 37.92 22.26 4.10
CA PRO A 61 36.67 22.97 3.88
C PRO A 61 35.89 22.32 2.73
N PRO A 62 34.60 21.98 2.92
CA PRO A 62 33.80 21.46 1.85
C PRO A 62 33.75 22.51 0.74
N ARG A 63 33.95 22.09 -0.51
CA ARG A 63 33.86 23.01 -1.65
C ARG A 63 32.43 23.57 -1.71
N PRO A 64 32.26 24.89 -1.86
CA PRO A 64 30.93 25.47 -2.09
C PRO A 64 30.23 24.74 -3.24
N GLY A 65 29.02 24.22 -2.99
CA GLY A 65 28.22 23.50 -3.98
C GLY A 65 28.48 22.00 -4.11
N ALA A 66 29.43 21.41 -3.37
CA ALA A 66 29.57 19.95 -3.31
C ALA A 66 28.40 19.31 -2.53
N ALA A 67 27.92 18.16 -3.01
CA ALA A 67 26.88 17.39 -2.33
C ALA A 67 27.32 17.04 -0.91
N ARG A 68 26.42 17.22 0.05
CA ARG A 68 26.68 16.89 1.45
C ARG A 68 26.73 15.38 1.60
N PRO A 69 27.82 14.79 2.13
CA PRO A 69 27.90 13.34 2.33
C PRO A 69 26.80 12.76 3.23
N GLN A 70 26.20 13.57 4.09
CA GLN A 70 25.17 13.16 5.04
C GLN A 70 23.73 13.33 4.50
N GLU A 71 23.54 14.00 3.36
CA GLU A 71 22.22 14.09 2.72
C GLU A 71 22.00 12.86 1.85
N LYS A 72 21.02 12.03 2.23
CA LYS A 72 20.47 11.00 1.34
C LYS A 72 19.86 11.69 0.12
N SER A 73 20.04 11.09 -1.06
CA SER A 73 19.39 11.57 -2.28
C SER A 73 17.87 11.39 -2.21
N ALA A 74 17.12 12.19 -2.97
CA ALA A 74 15.66 12.06 -3.02
C ALA A 74 15.20 10.67 -3.49
N GLN A 75 15.99 10.02 -4.35
CA GLN A 75 15.75 8.65 -4.79
C GLN A 75 15.95 7.65 -3.65
N GLU A 76 17.00 7.78 -2.85
CA GLU A 76 17.22 6.93 -1.66
C GLU A 76 16.13 7.15 -0.60
N GLN A 77 15.69 8.39 -0.39
CA GLN A 77 14.57 8.68 0.52
C GLN A 77 13.25 8.05 0.06
N ALA A 78 12.96 8.13 -1.26
CA ALA A 78 11.79 7.47 -1.83
C ALA A 78 11.92 5.95 -1.75
N GLN A 79 13.11 5.41 -2.00
CA GLN A 79 13.38 3.99 -1.88
C GLN A 79 13.21 3.51 -0.43
N ASP A 80 13.72 4.24 0.56
CA ASP A 80 13.50 3.92 1.98
C ASP A 80 11.99 3.94 2.31
N ALA A 81 11.25 4.96 1.91
CA ALA A 81 9.80 5.05 2.16
C ALA A 81 8.98 3.93 1.47
N LEU A 82 9.42 3.46 0.29
CA LEU A 82 8.79 2.35 -0.43
C LEU A 82 9.19 0.99 0.13
N LEU A 83 10.41 0.86 0.65
CA LEU A 83 10.94 -0.36 1.23
C LEU A 83 10.60 -0.51 2.72
N GLU A 84 10.15 0.54 3.41
CA GLU A 84 9.75 0.49 4.82
C GLU A 84 8.54 -0.43 5.08
N GLU A 85 7.78 -0.85 4.06
CA GLU A 85 6.79 -1.93 4.19
C GLU A 85 7.38 -3.35 4.12
N GLY A 86 8.67 -3.49 3.75
CA GLY A 86 9.31 -4.79 3.48
C GLY A 86 10.71 -4.99 4.07
N GLN A 87 11.36 -3.93 4.58
CA GLN A 87 12.57 -4.08 5.37
C GLN A 87 12.16 -4.59 6.75
N GLN A 88 12.25 -5.90 6.91
CA GLN A 88 12.57 -6.49 8.20
C GLN A 88 13.70 -5.66 8.78
N CYS A 89 13.30 -4.80 9.70
CA CYS A 89 14.17 -3.96 10.45
C CYS A 89 15.17 -4.93 11.07
N LYS A 90 16.40 -4.98 10.51
CA LYS A 90 17.56 -5.44 11.27
C LYS A 90 17.82 -4.33 12.28
N VAL A 91 16.87 -4.14 13.21
CA VAL A 91 17.14 -3.52 14.48
C VAL A 91 18.35 -4.28 14.95
N ALA A 92 19.49 -3.60 15.08
CA ALA A 92 20.61 -4.16 15.81
C ALA A 92 20.00 -4.69 17.11
N LEU A 93 19.94 -6.01 17.25
CA LEU A 93 19.23 -6.66 18.34
C LEU A 93 19.89 -6.16 19.62
N ASN A 94 19.31 -5.12 20.23
CA ASN A 94 19.45 -4.94 21.66
C ASN A 94 19.10 -6.31 22.24
N PRO A 95 19.92 -6.90 23.13
CA PRO A 95 19.63 -8.22 23.66
C PRO A 95 18.20 -8.19 24.20
N SER A 96 17.32 -9.04 23.64
CA SER A 96 15.87 -8.98 23.90
C SER A 96 15.63 -8.75 25.39
N SER A 97 14.88 -7.70 25.69
CA SER A 97 14.61 -7.30 27.07
C SER A 97 13.88 -8.44 27.81
N ASP A 98 14.01 -8.52 29.13
CA ASP A 98 13.37 -9.62 29.88
C ASP A 98 11.84 -9.62 29.73
N GLY A 99 11.22 -8.44 29.53
CA GLY A 99 9.80 -8.33 29.19
C GLY A 99 9.46 -8.91 27.82
N GLU A 100 10.31 -8.72 26.82
CA GLU A 100 10.14 -9.28 25.48
C GLU A 100 10.26 -10.82 25.50
N LYS A 101 11.23 -11.37 26.24
CA LYS A 101 11.36 -12.82 26.44
C LYS A 101 10.12 -13.40 27.13
N GLY A 102 9.56 -12.71 28.12
CA GLY A 102 8.34 -13.13 28.80
C GLY A 102 7.12 -13.15 27.88
N LEU A 103 7.02 -12.22 26.92
CA LEU A 103 5.97 -12.25 25.90
C LEU A 103 6.20 -13.37 24.88
N LEU A 104 7.44 -13.57 24.41
CA LEU A 104 7.78 -14.66 23.49
C LEU A 104 7.47 -16.04 24.10
N GLN A 105 7.74 -16.23 25.39
CA GLN A 105 7.40 -17.47 26.08
C GLN A 105 5.88 -17.70 26.18
N LYS A 106 5.08 -16.63 26.27
CA LYS A 106 3.61 -16.72 26.25
C LYS A 106 3.05 -16.98 24.85
N VAL A 107 3.69 -16.45 23.81
CA VAL A 107 3.31 -16.67 22.41
C VAL A 107 3.68 -18.08 21.94
N GLY A 108 4.76 -18.65 22.48
CA GLY A 108 5.26 -19.97 22.11
C GLY A 108 6.04 -19.94 20.80
N GLU A 109 6.56 -21.11 20.40
CA GLU A 109 7.27 -21.26 19.15
C GLU A 109 6.25 -21.33 17.99
N GLY A 110 6.35 -20.40 17.04
CA GLY A 110 5.50 -20.37 15.85
C GLY A 110 5.88 -21.46 14.86
N ASP A 111 4.88 -22.01 14.16
CA ASP A 111 5.10 -23.00 13.11
C ASP A 111 5.85 -22.38 11.92
N GLN A 112 7.02 -22.94 11.60
CA GLN A 112 7.88 -22.46 10.52
C GLN A 112 7.31 -22.80 9.13
N SER A 113 6.36 -23.74 9.06
CA SER A 113 5.72 -24.21 7.82
C SER A 113 4.49 -23.38 7.39
N VAL A 114 4.13 -22.34 8.14
CA VAL A 114 2.94 -21.50 7.85
C VAL A 114 2.95 -20.94 6.43
N ARG A 115 4.13 -20.56 5.91
CA ARG A 115 4.26 -20.04 4.55
C ARG A 115 3.91 -21.09 3.50
N GLU A 116 4.41 -22.31 3.67
CA GLU A 116 4.11 -23.41 2.74
C GLU A 116 2.63 -23.82 2.80
N THR A 117 2.05 -23.83 4.00
CA THR A 117 0.63 -24.12 4.19
C THR A 117 -0.25 -23.04 3.53
N LEU A 118 0.07 -21.76 3.74
CA LEU A 118 -0.62 -20.65 3.08
C LEU A 118 -0.50 -20.73 1.56
N ASP A 119 0.67 -21.03 1.02
CA ASP A 119 0.86 -21.16 -0.44
C ASP A 119 -0.02 -22.29 -1.02
N LYS A 120 -0.11 -23.43 -0.33
CA LYS A 120 -0.99 -24.53 -0.71
C LYS A 120 -2.47 -24.14 -0.65
N GLU A 121 -2.90 -23.45 0.41
CA GLU A 121 -4.27 -22.96 0.55
C GLU A 121 -4.64 -21.90 -0.50
N HIS A 122 -3.72 -21.00 -0.82
CA HIS A 122 -3.92 -19.97 -1.84
C HIS A 122 -4.08 -20.60 -3.23
N ARG A 123 -3.25 -21.58 -3.58
CA ARG A 123 -3.37 -22.33 -4.85
C ARG A 123 -4.70 -23.07 -4.96
N THR A 124 -5.11 -23.77 -3.90
CA THR A 124 -6.37 -24.52 -3.90
C THR A 124 -7.61 -23.62 -3.94
N ARG A 125 -7.61 -22.48 -3.23
CA ARG A 125 -8.71 -21.50 -3.31
C ARG A 125 -8.82 -20.83 -4.68
N LYS A 126 -7.69 -20.49 -5.33
CA LYS A 126 -7.71 -19.89 -6.68
C LYS A 126 -8.27 -20.88 -7.70
N ALA A 127 -7.84 -22.14 -7.68
CA ALA A 127 -8.33 -23.19 -8.59
C ALA A 127 -9.85 -23.42 -8.52
N GLN A 128 -10.50 -23.07 -7.41
CA GLN A 128 -11.94 -23.21 -7.21
C GLN A 128 -12.75 -21.96 -7.59
N LYS A 129 -12.10 -20.84 -7.93
CA LYS A 129 -12.71 -19.51 -8.01
C LYS A 129 -12.75 -18.86 -9.40
N LEU A 130 -12.77 -19.63 -10.49
CA LEU A 130 -13.38 -19.10 -11.70
C LEU A 130 -14.90 -19.15 -11.52
N PRO A 131 -15.60 -18.01 -11.36
CA PRO A 131 -17.05 -18.04 -11.43
C PRO A 131 -17.41 -18.62 -12.80
N THR A 132 -18.36 -19.55 -12.83
CA THR A 132 -18.86 -20.17 -14.07
C THR A 132 -19.22 -19.13 -15.14
N LEU A 133 -19.58 -17.91 -14.72
CA LEU A 133 -19.78 -16.75 -15.58
C LEU A 133 -18.50 -16.23 -16.26
N ALA A 134 -17.36 -16.09 -15.56
CA ALA A 134 -16.10 -15.64 -16.17
C ALA A 134 -15.60 -16.62 -17.23
N LYS A 135 -15.75 -17.93 -16.97
CA LYS A 135 -15.43 -19.00 -17.94
C LYS A 135 -16.34 -18.94 -19.17
N LYS A 136 -17.63 -18.62 -19.01
CA LYS A 136 -18.57 -18.42 -20.13
C LYS A 136 -18.33 -17.12 -20.90
N LEU A 137 -17.79 -16.10 -20.26
CA LEU A 137 -17.44 -14.80 -20.86
C LEU A 137 -16.05 -14.79 -21.51
N GLY A 138 -15.31 -15.92 -21.49
CA GLY A 138 -13.99 -16.03 -22.12
C GLY A 138 -12.91 -15.16 -21.47
N LEU A 139 -13.11 -14.73 -20.22
CA LEU A 139 -12.11 -13.99 -19.48
C LEU A 139 -10.94 -14.92 -19.17
N LYS A 140 -9.76 -14.59 -19.68
CA LYS A 140 -8.52 -15.33 -19.40
C LYS A 140 -8.15 -15.15 -17.92
N GLU A 141 -7.84 -16.26 -17.27
CA GLU A 141 -7.21 -16.25 -15.96
C GLU A 141 -5.84 -15.56 -16.09
N LEU A 142 -5.58 -14.61 -15.21
CA LEU A 142 -4.29 -13.93 -15.14
C LEU A 142 -3.37 -14.82 -14.30
N ASP A 143 -2.30 -15.33 -14.93
CA ASP A 143 -1.30 -16.16 -14.27
C ASP A 143 -0.43 -15.29 -13.34
N ASP A 144 -0.95 -14.99 -12.14
CA ASP A 144 -0.26 -14.20 -11.12
C ASP A 144 0.95 -14.94 -10.51
N ASP A 145 1.06 -16.26 -10.73
CA ASP A 145 2.12 -17.09 -10.15
C ASP A 145 3.43 -17.04 -10.95
N LYS A 146 3.46 -16.29 -12.07
CA LYS A 146 4.70 -16.04 -12.81
C LYS A 146 5.54 -15.05 -12.02
N VAL A 147 6.70 -15.49 -11.52
CA VAL A 147 7.70 -14.58 -10.96
C VAL A 147 8.15 -13.64 -12.08
N ILE A 148 7.66 -12.40 -12.03
CA ILE A 148 7.96 -11.35 -13.01
C ILE A 148 9.28 -10.70 -12.62
N ASP A 149 10.23 -10.67 -13.56
CA ASP A 149 11.44 -9.86 -13.40
C ASP A 149 11.05 -8.38 -13.53
N PRO A 150 11.23 -7.57 -12.46
CA PRO A 150 10.80 -6.17 -12.45
C PRO A 150 11.53 -5.33 -13.50
N VAL A 151 12.79 -5.66 -13.82
CA VAL A 151 13.60 -4.89 -14.79
C VAL A 151 13.08 -5.13 -16.20
N ALA A 152 12.92 -6.40 -16.57
CA ALA A 152 12.41 -6.77 -17.89
C ALA A 152 10.98 -6.26 -18.14
N GLU A 153 10.13 -6.25 -17.10
CA GLU A 153 8.75 -5.77 -17.21
C GLU A 153 8.68 -4.23 -17.32
N ALA A 154 9.53 -3.51 -16.57
CA ALA A 154 9.65 -2.07 -16.70
C ALA A 154 10.09 -1.66 -18.12
N GLU A 155 11.04 -2.37 -18.71
CA GLU A 155 11.44 -2.15 -20.10
C GLU A 155 10.31 -2.41 -21.11
N ARG A 156 9.51 -3.46 -20.87
CA ARG A 156 8.33 -3.77 -21.71
C ARG A 156 7.31 -2.63 -21.67
N LEU A 157 7.01 -2.11 -20.48
CA LEU A 157 6.06 -1.02 -20.30
C LEU A 157 6.54 0.29 -20.95
N ASN A 158 7.83 0.61 -20.81
CA ASN A 158 8.42 1.79 -21.43
C ASN A 158 8.34 1.75 -22.97
N LYS A 159 8.43 0.57 -23.59
CA LYS A 159 8.27 0.40 -25.03
C LYS A 159 6.81 0.54 -25.50
N GLN A 160 5.83 0.33 -24.63
CA GLN A 160 4.40 0.46 -24.97
C GLN A 160 3.86 1.90 -24.85
N GLN A 161 4.52 2.74 -24.05
CA GLN A 161 4.12 4.14 -23.82
C GLN A 161 4.72 5.11 -24.84
N LYS A 162 5.49 4.61 -25.79
CA LYS A 162 6.15 5.40 -26.84
C LYS A 162 5.47 5.16 -28.18
#